data_AF-A0A7S9C803-F1
#
_entry.id   AF-A0A7S9C803-F1
#
_cell.length_a   1.000
_cell.length_b   1.000
_cell.length_c   1.000
_cell.angle_alpha   90.00
_cell.angle_beta   90.00
_cell.angle_gamma   90.00
#
_symmetry.space_group_name_H-M   'P 1'
#
loop_
_entity.id
_entity.type
_entity.pdbx_description
1 polymer ?
#
loop_
_entity_poly.entity_id
_entity_poly.type
_entity_poly.pdbx_seq_one_letter_code
_entity_poly.pdbx_strand_id
1 'polypeptide(L)'
;MTAPPPTAIDTLAPAGQQALLRRALALGQAPAPAPLRGRNIALLCAGTPDEPGLAALELAAARLGGRVARIDAAAWLDDAADTPQQTEAALRLLERLYDAVDCEGLPEERARALQRRTGLPVFIGLARPDHAVRRLLPQLRELRPAGADDELHLVQALLLNALER
;
A
#
# COMPACT_ATOMS: atom_id res chain seq x y z
N MET A 1 -8.47 5.46 -19.66
CA MET A 1 -7.49 5.37 -18.55
C MET A 1 -8.26 5.58 -17.26
N THR A 2 -8.51 4.51 -16.51
CA THR A 2 -9.18 4.60 -15.19
C THR A 2 -8.16 5.11 -14.18
N ALA A 3 -8.50 6.17 -13.42
CA ALA A 3 -7.63 6.67 -12.35
C ALA A 3 -7.30 5.53 -11.37
N PRO A 4 -6.08 5.50 -10.80
CA PRO A 4 -5.73 4.49 -9.79
C PRO A 4 -6.69 4.61 -8.60
N PRO A 5 -7.09 3.48 -7.99
CA PRO A 5 -8.00 3.51 -6.85
C PRO A 5 -7.41 4.32 -5.70
N PRO A 6 -8.24 5.06 -4.94
CA PRO A 6 -7.80 5.79 -3.76
C PRO A 6 -7.14 4.84 -2.75
N THR A 7 -5.86 5.09 -2.51
CA THR A 7 -5.00 4.36 -1.56
C THR A 7 -4.95 5.02 -0.18
N ALA A 8 -5.33 6.29 -0.09
CA ALA A 8 -5.46 7.03 1.16
C ALA A 8 -6.90 6.94 1.67
N ILE A 9 -7.10 6.40 2.87
CA ILE A 9 -8.45 6.23 3.44
C ILE A 9 -9.20 7.56 3.67
N ASP A 10 -8.47 8.67 3.76
CA ASP A 10 -9.01 10.02 3.96
C ASP A 10 -9.67 10.56 2.69
N THR A 11 -9.30 9.97 1.55
CA THR A 11 -9.90 10.29 0.25
C THR A 11 -11.03 9.34 -0.11
N LEU A 12 -11.25 8.28 0.69
CA LEU A 12 -12.38 7.38 0.51
C LEU A 12 -13.66 8.02 1.05
N ALA A 13 -14.72 7.99 0.24
CA ALA A 13 -16.06 8.27 0.73
C ALA A 13 -16.44 7.30 1.88
N PRO A 14 -17.39 7.66 2.77
CA PRO A 14 -17.81 6.80 3.87
C PRO A 14 -18.18 5.37 3.44
N ALA A 15 -18.83 5.22 2.27
CA ALA A 15 -19.14 3.91 1.70
C ALA A 15 -17.89 3.07 1.37
N GLY A 16 -16.79 3.71 0.94
CA GLY A 16 -15.50 3.07 0.70
C GLY A 16 -14.83 2.61 2.00
N GLN A 17 -14.91 3.42 3.06
CA GLN A 17 -14.43 3.03 4.39
C GLN A 17 -15.22 1.83 4.95
N GLN A 18 -16.55 1.83 4.79
CA GLN A 18 -17.40 0.70 5.16
C GLN A 18 -17.11 -0.56 4.34
N ALA A 19 -16.78 -0.42 3.05
CA ALA A 19 -16.37 -1.55 2.22
C ALA A 19 -15.05 -2.16 2.71
N LEU A 20 -14.08 -1.33 3.11
CA LEU A 20 -12.84 -1.80 3.72
C LEU A 20 -13.09 -2.54 5.04
N LEU A 21 -13.92 -2.00 5.92
CA LEU A 21 -14.28 -2.66 7.19
C LEU A 21 -14.92 -4.04 6.95
N ARG A 22 -15.88 -4.13 6.03
CA ARG A 22 -16.51 -5.42 5.66
C ARG A 22 -15.50 -6.44 5.14
N ARG A 23 -14.55 -5.99 4.32
CA ARG A 23 -13.49 -6.84 3.79
C ARG A 23 -12.52 -7.32 4.88
N ALA A 24 -12.13 -6.43 5.80
CA ALA A 24 -11.31 -6.79 6.97
C ALA A 24 -12.03 -7.78 7.91
N LEU A 25 -13.35 -7.63 8.09
CA LEU A 25 -14.15 -8.60 8.83
C LEU A 25 -14.13 -9.98 8.18
N ALA A 26 -14.37 -10.05 6.86
CA ALA A 26 -14.35 -11.30 6.12
C ALA A 26 -12.99 -12.03 6.19
N LEU A 27 -11.89 -11.27 6.09
CA LEU A 27 -10.53 -11.82 6.20
C LEU A 27 -10.25 -12.47 7.57
N GLY A 28 -10.87 -11.97 8.65
CA GLY A 28 -10.72 -12.57 9.98
C GLY A 28 -11.66 -13.74 10.26
N GLN A 29 -12.63 -14.03 9.38
CA GLN A 29 -13.56 -15.15 9.54
C GLN A 29 -13.14 -16.40 8.77
N ALA A 30 -12.47 -16.22 7.64
CA ALA A 30 -12.00 -17.33 6.82
C ALA A 30 -10.68 -16.98 6.13
N PRO A 31 -9.77 -17.96 5.97
CA PRO A 31 -8.59 -17.75 5.14
C PRO A 31 -9.00 -17.42 3.71
N ALA A 32 -8.56 -16.27 3.21
CA ALA A 32 -8.82 -15.88 1.84
C ALA A 32 -7.95 -16.69 0.86
N PRO A 33 -8.49 -17.13 -0.30
CA PRO A 33 -7.67 -17.68 -1.37
C PRO A 33 -6.69 -16.62 -1.83
N ALA A 34 -5.38 -16.92 -1.89
CA ALA A 34 -4.28 -15.97 -2.15
C ALA A 34 -4.52 -15.06 -3.37
N PRO A 35 -5.19 -13.91 -3.21
CA PRO A 35 -5.78 -13.18 -4.34
C PRO A 35 -4.75 -12.24 -4.99
N LEU A 36 -3.65 -11.98 -4.29
CA LEU A 36 -2.50 -11.23 -4.76
C LEU A 36 -1.37 -12.15 -5.22
N ARG A 37 -1.66 -13.43 -5.53
CA ARG A 37 -0.64 -14.38 -5.99
C ARG A 37 0.10 -13.83 -7.21
N GLY A 38 1.41 -13.63 -7.05
CA GLY A 38 2.29 -13.12 -8.10
C GLY A 38 2.30 -11.59 -8.23
N ARG A 39 1.59 -10.86 -7.38
CA ARG A 39 1.64 -9.40 -7.32
C ARG A 39 2.86 -8.93 -6.54
N ASN A 40 3.54 -7.90 -7.03
CA ASN A 40 4.70 -7.30 -6.40
C ASN A 40 4.40 -5.85 -6.01
N ILE A 41 4.69 -5.51 -4.76
CA ILE A 41 4.54 -4.17 -4.20
C ILE A 41 5.94 -3.61 -4.01
N ALA A 42 6.25 -2.48 -4.65
CA ALA A 42 7.49 -1.75 -4.37
C ALA A 42 7.34 -0.98 -3.05
N LEU A 43 8.36 -1.04 -2.19
CA LEU A 43 8.50 -0.14 -1.06
C LEU A 43 9.65 0.81 -1.36
N LEU A 44 9.33 2.06 -1.69
CA LEU A 44 10.32 3.11 -1.88
C LEU A 44 10.67 3.70 -0.52
N CYS A 45 11.84 3.37 -0.01
CA CYS A 45 12.33 3.84 1.29
C CYS A 45 13.29 5.02 1.13
N ALA A 46 12.99 6.15 1.75
CA ALA A 46 13.98 7.20 1.98
C ALA A 46 14.47 7.13 3.43
N GLY A 47 15.73 6.72 3.60
CA GLY A 47 16.35 6.52 4.93
C GLY A 47 16.03 5.15 5.55
N THR A 48 16.22 5.05 6.87
CA THR A 48 16.00 3.80 7.62
C THR A 48 14.49 3.61 7.85
N PRO A 49 13.87 2.56 7.31
CA PRO A 49 12.44 2.31 7.53
C PRO A 49 12.17 1.80 8.94
N ASP A 50 10.91 1.95 9.37
CA ASP A 50 10.42 1.30 10.59
C ASP A 50 10.28 -0.21 10.36
N GLU A 51 11.25 -0.99 10.85
CA GLU A 51 11.31 -2.43 10.63
C GLU A 51 10.06 -3.21 11.14
N PRO A 52 9.44 -2.87 12.29
CA PRO A 52 8.18 -3.47 12.71
C PRO A 52 7.02 -3.22 11.74
N GLY A 53 6.83 -1.96 11.32
CA GLY A 53 5.82 -1.58 10.35
C GLY A 53 6.00 -2.27 9.00
N LEU A 54 7.24 -2.39 8.56
CA LEU A 54 7.61 -3.10 7.35
C LEU A 54 7.31 -4.60 7.45
N ALA A 55 7.73 -5.25 8.53
CA ALA A 55 7.46 -6.67 8.75
C ALA A 55 5.93 -6.96 8.75
N ALA A 56 5.13 -6.03 9.28
CA ALA A 56 3.68 -6.12 9.23
C ALA A 56 3.12 -6.01 7.80
N LEU A 57 3.65 -5.10 6.97
CA LEU A 57 3.26 -4.96 5.56
C LEU A 57 3.68 -6.19 4.74
N GLU A 58 4.89 -6.69 4.93
CA GLU A 58 5.40 -7.91 4.30
C GLU A 58 4.52 -9.11 4.65
N LEU A 59 4.17 -9.27 5.94
CA LEU A 59 3.27 -10.32 6.39
C LEU A 59 1.87 -10.19 5.77
N ALA A 60 1.34 -8.96 5.71
CA ALA A 60 0.03 -8.68 5.12
C ALA A 60 -0.02 -9.12 3.65
N ALA A 61 0.98 -8.69 2.87
CA ALA A 61 1.10 -9.04 1.46
C ALA A 61 1.33 -10.56 1.28
N ALA A 62 2.22 -11.16 2.06
CA ALA A 62 2.57 -12.57 1.98
C ALA A 62 1.36 -13.48 2.26
N ARG A 63 0.52 -13.16 3.26
CA ARG A 63 -0.71 -13.91 3.54
C ARG A 63 -1.75 -13.81 2.41
N LEU A 64 -1.64 -12.81 1.54
CA LEU A 64 -2.44 -12.67 0.33
C LEU A 64 -1.75 -13.26 -0.93
N GLY A 65 -0.55 -13.82 -0.79
CA GLY A 65 0.26 -14.35 -1.88
C GLY A 65 1.06 -13.32 -2.67
N GLY A 66 1.04 -12.06 -2.24
CA GLY A 66 1.86 -10.99 -2.80
C GLY A 66 3.26 -10.94 -2.21
N ARG A 67 4.10 -10.05 -2.75
CA ARG A 67 5.47 -9.82 -2.27
C ARG A 67 5.73 -8.32 -2.15
N VAL A 68 6.57 -7.94 -1.19
CA VAL A 68 7.09 -6.59 -1.06
C VAL A 68 8.56 -6.60 -1.44
N ALA A 69 8.98 -5.66 -2.28
CA ALA A 69 10.38 -5.47 -2.65
C ALA A 69 10.83 -4.08 -2.23
N ARG A 70 11.92 -4.01 -1.45
CA ARG A 70 12.50 -2.77 -0.98
C ARG A 70 13.33 -2.13 -2.10
N ILE A 71 13.14 -0.83 -2.29
CA ILE A 71 13.89 -0.01 -3.24
C ILE A 71 14.38 1.21 -2.47
N ASP A 72 15.69 1.46 -2.54
CA ASP A 72 16.26 2.69 -2.00
C ASP A 72 15.82 3.88 -2.85
N ALA A 73 15.07 4.80 -2.25
CA ALA A 73 14.53 5.96 -2.94
C ALA A 73 15.63 6.97 -3.32
N ALA A 74 16.74 7.05 -2.59
CA ALA A 74 17.85 7.92 -2.97
C ALA A 74 18.48 7.41 -4.26
N ALA A 75 18.81 6.11 -4.32
CA ALA A 75 19.33 5.49 -5.54
C ALA A 75 18.36 5.61 -6.71
N TRP A 76 17.07 5.34 -6.48
CA TRP A 76 16.06 5.42 -7.54
C TRP A 76 15.79 6.85 -8.03
N LEU A 77 15.80 7.83 -7.13
CA LEU A 77 15.59 9.24 -7.49
C LEU A 77 16.83 9.83 -8.15
N ASP A 78 18.04 9.51 -7.68
CA ASP A 78 19.30 9.98 -8.26
C ASP A 78 19.48 9.44 -9.69
N ASP A 79 19.17 8.15 -9.94
CA ASP A 79 19.15 7.56 -11.29
C ASP A 79 18.09 8.20 -12.21
N ALA A 80 17.04 8.78 -11.64
CA ALA A 80 15.94 9.42 -12.34
C ALA A 80 16.09 10.95 -12.50
N ALA A 81 17.11 11.57 -11.88
CA ALA A 81 17.15 13.01 -11.61
C ALA A 81 17.72 13.89 -12.73
N ASP A 82 18.42 13.33 -13.72
CA ASP A 82 19.18 14.17 -14.66
C ASP A 82 18.33 14.77 -15.80
N THR A 83 17.25 14.09 -16.22
CA THR A 83 16.38 14.57 -17.30
C THR A 83 14.93 14.09 -17.15
N PRO A 84 13.93 14.85 -17.65
CA PRO A 84 12.55 14.39 -17.71
C PRO A 84 12.38 13.02 -18.39
N GLN A 85 13.20 12.73 -19.41
CA GLN A 85 13.18 11.46 -20.14
C GLN A 85 13.61 10.28 -19.26
N GLN A 86 14.64 10.44 -18.43
CA GLN A 86 15.09 9.41 -17.48
C GLN A 86 14.05 9.17 -16.40
N THR A 87 13.43 10.23 -15.87
CA THR A 87 12.35 10.07 -14.89
C THR A 87 11.17 9.28 -15.48
N GLU A 88 10.76 9.60 -16.71
CA GLU A 88 9.69 8.86 -17.40
C GLU A 88 10.08 7.40 -17.68
N ALA A 89 11.36 7.12 -17.97
CA ALA A 89 11.84 5.76 -18.14
C ALA A 89 11.81 4.97 -16.82
N ALA A 90 12.22 5.58 -15.71
CA ALA A 90 12.17 4.99 -14.38
C ALA A 90 10.73 4.69 -13.94
N LEU A 91 9.79 5.60 -14.20
CA LEU A 91 8.37 5.37 -13.94
C LEU A 91 7.80 4.20 -14.75
N ARG A 92 8.13 4.11 -16.05
CA ARG A 92 7.72 2.96 -16.88
C ARG A 92 8.31 1.65 -16.40
N LEU A 93 9.55 1.65 -15.90
CA LEU A 93 10.15 0.45 -15.31
C LEU A 93 9.42 0.05 -14.03
N LEU A 94 9.11 1.01 -13.16
CA LEU A 94 8.35 0.78 -11.93
C LEU A 94 6.98 0.16 -12.23
N GLU A 95 6.24 0.71 -13.19
CA GLU A 95 4.94 0.22 -13.66
C GLU A 95 4.94 -1.18 -14.28
N ARG A 96 6.09 -1.60 -14.83
CA ARG A 96 6.23 -2.92 -15.46
C ARG A 96 6.61 -4.01 -14.46
N LEU A 97 7.30 -3.64 -13.39
CA LEU A 97 7.86 -4.59 -12.42
C LEU A 97 6.96 -4.77 -11.19
N TYR A 98 6.17 -3.74 -10.87
CA TYR A 98 5.37 -3.68 -9.65
C TYR A 98 3.92 -3.34 -9.97
N ASP A 99 3.03 -3.87 -9.14
CA ASP A 99 1.59 -3.65 -9.22
C ASP A 99 1.11 -2.51 -8.31
N ALA A 100 1.91 -2.13 -7.31
CA ALA A 100 1.69 -0.97 -6.44
C ALA A 100 3.01 -0.49 -5.84
N VAL A 101 2.97 0.71 -5.26
CA VAL A 101 4.11 1.34 -4.59
C VAL A 101 3.67 1.85 -3.22
N ASP A 102 4.45 1.60 -2.18
CA ASP A 102 4.35 2.29 -0.89
C ASP A 102 5.55 3.23 -0.72
N CYS A 103 5.29 4.49 -0.41
CA CYS A 103 6.31 5.50 -0.20
C CYS A 103 6.59 5.66 1.30
N GLU A 104 7.71 5.13 1.75
CA GLU A 104 8.14 5.14 3.14
C GLU A 104 9.28 6.16 3.32
N GLY A 105 9.03 7.24 4.06
CA GLY A 105 10.07 8.27 4.33
C GLY A 105 10.19 9.36 3.29
N LEU A 106 9.54 9.21 2.12
CA LEU A 106 9.55 10.27 1.10
C LEU A 106 8.75 11.50 1.57
N PRO A 107 9.19 12.72 1.20
CA PRO A 107 8.36 13.92 1.35
C PRO A 107 7.01 13.74 0.66
N GLU A 108 5.94 14.14 1.34
CA GLU A 108 4.56 13.93 0.87
C GLU A 108 4.32 14.54 -0.52
N GLU A 109 4.90 15.70 -0.81
CA GLU A 109 4.82 16.33 -2.13
C GLU A 109 5.39 15.43 -3.23
N ARG A 110 6.51 14.74 -2.96
CA ARG A 110 7.14 13.81 -3.91
C ARG A 110 6.31 12.55 -4.08
N ALA A 111 5.78 11.99 -2.99
CA ALA A 111 4.89 10.82 -3.05
C ALA A 111 3.60 11.14 -3.83
N ARG A 112 3.01 12.33 -3.64
CA ARG A 112 1.86 12.81 -4.40
C ARG A 112 2.21 13.09 -5.87
N ALA A 113 3.40 13.61 -6.16
CA ALA A 113 3.87 13.79 -7.53
C ALA A 113 4.03 12.45 -8.24
N LEU A 114 4.58 11.43 -7.56
CA LEU A 114 4.63 10.06 -8.05
C LEU A 114 3.22 9.54 -8.35
N GLN A 115 2.31 9.62 -7.38
CA GLN A 115 0.91 9.19 -7.53
C GLN A 115 0.19 9.83 -8.73
N ARG A 116 0.48 11.10 -9.05
CA ARG A 116 -0.12 11.79 -10.21
C ARG A 116 0.45 11.34 -11.55
N ARG A 117 1.68 10.82 -11.57
CA ARG A 117 2.43 10.49 -12.79
C ARG A 117 2.39 9.01 -13.11
N THR A 118 2.27 8.15 -12.11
CA THR A 118 2.15 6.71 -12.32
C THR A 118 0.70 6.24 -12.38
N GLY A 119 0.45 5.21 -13.19
CA GLY A 119 -0.78 4.44 -13.20
C GLY A 119 -0.91 3.40 -12.07
N LEU A 120 0.11 3.23 -11.23
CA LEU A 120 0.07 2.32 -10.08
C LEU A 120 -0.71 2.93 -8.90
N PRO A 121 -1.36 2.11 -8.06
CA PRO A 121 -1.72 2.50 -6.72
C PRO A 121 -0.46 2.91 -5.93
N VAL A 122 -0.47 4.12 -5.37
CA VAL A 122 0.61 4.65 -4.53
C VAL A 122 0.11 4.86 -3.10
N PHE A 123 0.61 4.08 -2.16
CA PHE A 123 0.41 4.30 -0.73
C PHE A 123 1.46 5.28 -0.19
N ILE A 124 1.09 6.03 0.85
CA ILE A 124 1.97 7.01 1.49
C ILE A 124 2.17 6.56 2.94
N GLY A 125 3.20 5.77 3.18
CA GLY A 125 3.60 5.27 4.48
C GLY A 125 2.66 4.20 5.03
N LEU A 126 2.23 3.24 4.22
CA LEU A 126 1.34 2.15 4.67
C LEU A 126 1.98 1.30 5.77
N ALA A 127 3.30 1.11 5.70
CA ALA A 127 4.06 0.44 6.74
C ALA A 127 4.02 1.20 8.09
N ARG A 128 3.83 2.52 8.09
CA ARG A 128 3.94 3.33 9.32
C ARG A 128 2.83 3.09 10.34
N PRO A 129 3.15 3.08 11.65
CA PRO A 129 2.16 2.88 12.71
C PRO A 129 1.10 3.99 12.79
N ASP A 130 1.37 5.17 12.23
CA ASP A 130 0.42 6.30 12.19
C ASP A 130 -0.39 6.36 10.88
N HIS A 131 -0.23 5.38 9.96
CA HIS A 131 -0.96 5.37 8.71
C HIS A 131 -2.47 5.43 8.94
N ALA A 132 -3.13 6.26 8.13
CA ALA A 132 -4.53 6.59 8.32
C ALA A 132 -5.44 5.36 8.40
N VAL A 133 -5.14 4.25 7.70
CA VAL A 133 -5.93 3.01 7.73
C VAL A 133 -6.15 2.47 9.16
N ARG A 134 -5.19 2.72 10.06
CA ARG A 134 -5.26 2.29 11.47
C ARG A 134 -6.31 3.06 12.28
N ARG A 135 -6.77 4.22 11.79
CA ARG A 135 -7.92 4.95 12.37
C ARG A 135 -9.25 4.21 12.21
N LEU A 136 -9.30 3.15 11.39
CA LEU A 136 -10.47 2.27 11.25
C LEU A 136 -10.51 1.14 12.29
N LEU A 137 -9.45 0.97 13.11
CA LEU A 137 -9.38 -0.08 14.13
C LEU A 137 -10.52 0.01 15.16
N PRO A 138 -10.87 1.19 15.74
CA PRO A 138 -11.97 1.28 16.68
C PRO A 138 -13.30 0.79 16.08
N GLN A 139 -13.61 1.21 14.86
CA GLN A 139 -14.85 0.83 14.15
C GLN A 139 -14.85 -0.67 13.84
N LEU A 140 -13.71 -1.27 13.50
CA LEU A 140 -13.63 -2.73 13.32
C LEU A 140 -13.94 -3.49 14.63
N ARG A 141 -13.44 -2.98 15.76
CA ARG A 141 -13.64 -3.57 17.10
C ARG A 141 -15.04 -3.35 17.67
N GLU A 142 -15.79 -2.38 17.17
CA GLU A 142 -17.22 -2.24 17.47
C GLU A 142 -18.05 -3.33 16.77
N LEU A 143 -17.58 -3.83 15.62
CA LEU A 143 -18.29 -4.79 14.78
C LEU A 143 -17.98 -6.26 15.13
N ARG A 144 -16.91 -6.52 15.88
CA ARG A 144 -16.53 -7.86 16.35
C ARG A 144 -15.64 -7.80 17.60
N PRO A 145 -15.51 -8.89 18.38
CA PRO A 145 -14.49 -8.98 19.44
C PRO A 145 -13.09 -8.70 18.88
N ALA A 146 -12.26 -8.00 19.66
CA ALA A 146 -10.91 -7.64 19.27
C ALA A 146 -10.07 -8.89 18.94
N GLY A 147 -9.45 -8.88 17.78
CA GLY A 147 -8.56 -9.95 17.31
C GLY A 147 -7.10 -9.49 17.31
N ALA A 148 -6.18 -10.42 17.54
CA ALA A 148 -4.74 -10.14 17.48
C ALA A 148 -4.29 -9.62 16.10
N ASP A 149 -4.97 -10.06 15.03
CA ASP A 149 -4.65 -9.74 13.64
C ASP A 149 -5.53 -8.59 13.06
N ASP A 150 -6.23 -7.80 13.88
CA ASP A 150 -7.14 -6.75 13.40
C ASP A 150 -6.45 -5.73 12.47
N GLU A 151 -5.25 -5.29 12.84
CA GLU A 151 -4.46 -4.37 12.03
C GLU A 151 -4.02 -5.01 10.72
N LEU A 152 -3.58 -6.26 10.78
CA LEU A 152 -3.18 -7.03 9.61
C LEU A 152 -4.34 -7.14 8.61
N HIS A 153 -5.55 -7.46 9.09
CA HIS A 153 -6.73 -7.56 8.24
C HIS A 153 -7.12 -6.23 7.59
N LEU A 154 -6.90 -5.09 8.26
CA LEU A 154 -7.13 -3.76 7.67
C LEU A 154 -6.12 -3.44 6.56
N VAL A 155 -4.83 -3.70 6.80
CA VAL A 155 -3.79 -3.53 5.78
C VAL A 155 -4.07 -4.43 4.58
N GLN A 156 -4.41 -5.69 4.81
CA GLN A 156 -4.82 -6.63 3.77
C GLN A 156 -6.05 -6.13 3.00
N ALA A 157 -7.10 -5.67 3.68
CA ALA A 157 -8.29 -5.14 3.02
C ALA A 157 -7.97 -3.96 2.10
N LEU A 158 -7.05 -3.08 2.53
CA LEU A 158 -6.61 -1.94 1.72
C LEU A 158 -5.77 -2.39 0.50
N LEU A 159 -4.85 -3.34 0.67
CA LEU A 159 -4.09 -3.92 -0.43
C LEU A 159 -5.01 -4.55 -1.47
N LEU A 160 -6.00 -5.33 -1.04
CA LEU A 160 -6.97 -5.93 -1.95
C LEU A 160 -7.83 -4.88 -2.65
N ASN A 161 -8.28 -3.85 -1.95
CA ASN A 161 -9.04 -2.76 -2.56
C ASN A 161 -8.26 -2.04 -3.67
N ALA A 162 -6.94 -1.95 -3.53
CA ALA A 162 -6.08 -1.32 -4.52
C ALA A 162 -5.68 -2.24 -5.69
N LEU A 163 -5.55 -3.55 -5.43
CA LEU A 163 -4.88 -4.50 -6.34
C LEU A 163 -5.79 -5.57 -6.95
N GLU A 164 -6.95 -5.88 -6.36
CA GLU A 164 -7.95 -6.73 -7.00
C GLU A 164 -8.67 -5.92 -8.09
N ARG A 165 -8.38 -6.25 -9.36
CA ARG A 165 -9.10 -5.77 -10.54
C ARG A 165 -9.69 -6.95 -11.29
#